data_AF-A0A1Q9NCI9-F1
#
_entry.id   AF-A0A1Q9NCI9-F1
#
_cell.length_a   1.000
_cell.length_b   1.000
_cell.length_c   1.000
_cell.angle_alpha   90.00
_cell.angle_beta   90.00
_cell.angle_gamma   90.00
#
_symmetry.space_group_name_H-M   'P 1'
#
loop_
_entity.id
_entity.type
_entity.pdbx_description
1 polymer ?
#
loop_
_entity_poly.entity_id
_entity_poly.type
_entity_poly.pdbx_seq_one_letter_code
_entity_poly.pdbx_strand_id
1 'polypeptide(L)'
;MRRSSYLPLDAENENDRTINKKHLFYIIGTFFLIILLVPSATPGQDINFGWNEQLHPIGTDLNDIVYINSSFAWAIGNEGKIISTKDAGILWEIENSGVITDLYEIEYSNETLMVVGEDGTVLRKTTLGDWENMSPSTTVAFNGLSIITKTKGDLTTTTVIVAGEFGEIWKSIDGGENWITIDASVTDTINDVEFFNETHGFIVGENSLLVGTIDGGIIWEPRDFPINTQGTLHSMVIVNWVRMYIVGEAGLMLKSSGSNIGWDWISKNTTVTSDLYTVSASSVNKVFMAGESGTVVLTLDGGAIFKQQKIPTQYNTSKIIGIDANDGTNGWVVGENGLLLITSTGGVAPRDIPTVRDFSDWNVYWDFAGKFFYEGLGNIIQMLFFTIALGFTLGLTLGIIRTTSVIIPSPRVYYLQLLEATRTIDWVLIPIKFAIRWFWLFIQYLAIAYIDFVRNTPLLVQLFIIHFGLPEIGIILSLPETIGFTQWGLYISPPQERVFVSAILGLGLNSAAYQAEIFRSGIQSIPKGQMEAGRSVGLTYLQTMKHIILPQALRVTIPPLGNEIVNLVLNTSLTSTIGYFDLTRAGRIVIATTFLSAQTYALLLLFYFILTYPLSIFFRWLEVKTKIPGLGLK
;
A
#
# COMPACT_ATOMS: atom_id res chain seq x y z
N MET A 1 55.54 24.08 74.00
CA MET A 1 56.42 24.69 72.97
C MET A 1 56.54 23.71 71.81
N ARG A 2 56.43 24.25 70.57
CA ARG A 2 56.61 23.67 69.23
C ARG A 2 55.51 22.74 68.65
N ARG A 3 54.95 23.25 67.54
CA ARG A 3 54.08 22.66 66.51
C ARG A 3 54.87 21.73 65.58
N SER A 4 54.19 20.72 65.04
CA SER A 4 54.24 20.32 63.64
C SER A 4 52.97 19.52 63.31
N SER A 5 52.48 19.63 62.10
CA SER A 5 51.07 19.46 61.71
C SER A 5 50.94 18.69 60.38
N TYR A 6 49.82 17.96 60.22
CA TYR A 6 49.21 17.40 58.99
C TYR A 6 49.93 16.18 58.35
N LEU A 7 49.31 15.07 57.93
CA LEU A 7 47.92 14.62 57.65
C LEU A 7 47.83 13.08 57.82
N PRO A 8 46.65 12.47 58.06
CA PRO A 8 46.36 11.11 57.61
C PRO A 8 45.47 11.09 56.36
N LEU A 9 45.83 10.18 55.47
CA LEU A 9 45.11 9.73 54.27
C LEU A 9 43.84 8.93 54.63
N ASP A 10 42.85 9.13 53.77
CA ASP A 10 41.82 8.18 53.29
C ASP A 10 40.81 7.59 54.28
N ALA A 11 39.70 8.34 54.44
CA ALA A 11 38.37 7.77 54.51
C ALA A 11 37.59 8.27 53.29
N GLU A 12 37.46 7.43 52.25
CA GLU A 12 36.58 7.67 51.11
C GLU A 12 35.13 7.79 51.60
N ASN A 13 34.61 9.01 51.54
CA ASN A 13 33.23 9.32 51.85
C ASN A 13 32.35 9.00 50.63
N GLU A 14 31.57 7.94 50.76
CA GLU A 14 30.54 7.44 49.86
C GLU A 14 29.30 8.36 49.87
N ASN A 15 29.46 9.62 49.43
CA ASN A 15 28.38 10.59 49.48
C ASN A 15 28.52 11.72 48.44
N ASP A 16 28.74 11.41 47.16
CA ASP A 16 28.52 12.42 46.10
C ASP A 16 28.26 11.88 44.68
N ARG A 17 27.25 11.01 44.53
CA ARG A 17 26.68 10.69 43.20
C ARG A 17 25.17 10.91 43.16
N THR A 18 24.74 12.12 43.49
CA THR A 18 23.42 12.60 43.07
C THR A 18 23.55 13.25 41.70
N ILE A 19 23.34 12.47 40.64
CA ILE A 19 23.15 13.02 39.29
C ILE A 19 21.92 13.93 39.36
N ASN A 20 22.17 15.23 39.20
CA ASN A 20 21.19 16.30 39.35
C ASN A 20 20.06 16.12 38.32
N LYS A 21 18.83 15.87 38.79
CA LYS A 21 17.64 15.54 37.98
C LYS A 21 17.32 16.58 36.89
N LYS A 22 17.81 17.81 37.02
CA LYS A 22 17.68 18.85 35.99
C LYS A 22 18.56 18.59 34.76
N HIS A 23 19.78 18.04 34.94
CA HIS A 23 20.68 17.76 33.82
C HIS A 23 20.20 16.62 32.92
N LEU A 24 19.48 15.64 33.45
CA LEU A 24 18.90 14.55 32.65
C LEU A 24 17.76 15.06 31.73
N PHE A 25 16.99 16.04 32.19
CA PHE A 25 15.94 16.70 31.39
C PHE A 25 16.53 17.61 30.31
N TYR A 26 17.66 18.29 30.61
CA TYR A 26 18.40 19.08 29.63
C TYR A 26 19.12 18.20 28.60
N ILE A 27 19.64 17.02 28.94
CA ILE A 27 20.29 16.13 27.96
C ILE A 27 19.27 15.56 26.96
N ILE A 28 18.04 15.28 27.41
CA ILE A 28 16.93 14.84 26.56
C ILE A 28 16.36 16.00 25.73
N GLY A 29 16.34 17.23 26.27
CA GLY A 29 15.92 18.44 25.54
C GLY A 29 16.95 18.98 24.54
N THR A 30 18.25 18.78 24.78
CA THR A 30 19.33 19.29 23.92
C THR A 30 19.56 18.40 22.69
N PHE A 31 19.22 17.11 22.78
CA PHE A 31 19.22 16.21 21.62
C PHE A 31 18.04 16.44 20.66
N PHE A 32 17.01 17.17 21.11
CA PHE A 32 15.83 17.52 20.31
C PHE A 32 15.96 18.86 19.55
N LEU A 33 17.04 19.63 19.78
CA LEU A 33 17.17 21.00 19.26
C LEU A 33 18.19 21.17 18.11
N ILE A 34 18.86 20.10 17.66
CA ILE A 34 19.86 20.16 16.58
C ILE A 34 19.29 19.72 15.21
N ILE A 35 18.02 19.32 15.14
CA ILE A 35 17.35 18.90 13.88
C ILE A 35 16.60 20.06 13.17
N LEU A 36 16.63 21.30 13.70
CA LEU A 36 15.77 22.40 13.22
C LEU A 36 16.47 23.58 12.52
N LEU A 37 17.66 23.39 11.94
CA LEU A 37 18.29 24.42 11.09
C LEU A 37 18.87 23.80 9.81
N VAL A 38 18.01 23.61 8.82
CA VAL A 38 18.40 23.52 7.40
C VAL A 38 17.58 24.56 6.64
N PRO A 39 18.18 25.34 5.71
CA PRO A 39 17.46 26.39 5.01
C PRO A 39 16.33 25.78 4.19
N SER A 40 15.13 26.34 4.28
CA SER A 40 14.07 26.07 3.33
C SER A 40 14.51 26.60 1.96
N ALA A 41 14.91 25.72 1.06
CA ALA A 41 14.88 26.02 -0.36
C ALA A 41 13.41 26.21 -0.74
N THR A 42 13.07 27.39 -1.24
CA THR A 42 11.80 27.64 -1.92
C THR A 42 11.68 26.63 -3.06
N PRO A 43 10.60 25.82 -3.13
CA PRO A 43 10.35 25.03 -4.32
C PRO A 43 10.23 26.00 -5.49
N GLY A 44 11.10 25.86 -6.49
CA GLY A 44 10.78 26.35 -7.82
C GLY A 44 9.46 25.72 -8.25
N GLN A 45 8.71 26.40 -9.11
CA GLN A 45 7.55 25.78 -9.73
C GLN A 45 8.01 24.59 -10.56
N ASP A 46 7.98 23.40 -9.96
CA ASP A 46 8.21 22.15 -10.68
C ASP A 46 7.02 21.93 -11.61
N ILE A 47 7.28 22.02 -12.91
CA ILE A 47 6.34 21.69 -13.97
C ILE A 47 5.92 20.21 -13.82
N ASN A 48 4.66 19.97 -13.45
CA ASN A 48 4.12 18.61 -13.29
C ASN A 48 3.70 18.03 -14.64
N PHE A 49 4.65 17.95 -15.58
CA PHE A 49 4.41 17.57 -16.97
C PHE A 49 5.48 16.56 -17.41
N GLY A 50 5.06 15.36 -17.82
CA GLY A 50 5.94 14.23 -18.16
C GLY A 50 6.53 14.26 -19.57
N TRP A 51 6.41 15.39 -20.25
CA TRP A 51 6.80 15.57 -21.65
C TRP A 51 7.68 16.81 -21.77
N ASN A 52 8.74 16.70 -22.56
CA ASN A 52 9.66 17.78 -22.84
C ASN A 52 9.45 18.26 -24.27
N GLU A 53 9.35 19.57 -24.45
CA GLU A 53 9.27 20.18 -25.78
C GLU A 53 10.60 20.01 -26.52
N GLN A 54 10.51 19.63 -27.79
CA GLN A 54 11.59 19.75 -28.76
C GLN A 54 11.31 20.98 -29.61
N LEU A 55 12.16 22.00 -29.48
CA LEU A 55 12.04 23.22 -30.27
C LEU A 55 12.52 22.92 -31.69
N HIS A 56 11.56 22.70 -32.61
CA HIS A 56 11.82 22.73 -34.04
C HIS A 56 10.75 23.60 -34.72
N PRO A 57 11.12 24.74 -35.33
CA PRO A 57 10.15 25.62 -35.97
C PRO A 57 9.75 25.05 -37.33
N ILE A 58 8.82 24.09 -37.32
CA ILE A 58 8.27 23.43 -38.51
C ILE A 58 7.13 24.26 -39.12
N GLY A 59 6.46 25.08 -38.30
CA GLY A 59 5.52 26.14 -38.73
C GLY A 59 4.23 25.66 -39.38
N THR A 60 4.00 24.34 -39.45
CA THR A 60 2.82 23.66 -40.00
C THR A 60 2.31 22.65 -38.98
N ASP A 61 1.02 22.35 -39.01
CA ASP A 61 0.41 21.39 -38.10
C ASP A 61 0.88 19.97 -38.43
N LEU A 62 1.19 19.21 -37.38
CA LEU A 62 1.55 17.80 -37.47
C LEU A 62 0.35 16.96 -37.02
N ASN A 63 -0.08 16.05 -37.89
CA ASN A 63 -1.32 15.30 -37.72
C ASN A 63 -1.08 13.95 -37.04
N ASP A 64 0.04 13.29 -37.33
CA ASP A 64 0.34 11.99 -36.74
C ASP A 64 1.85 11.72 -36.64
N ILE A 65 2.21 10.76 -35.82
CA ILE A 65 3.60 10.37 -35.53
C ILE A 65 3.70 8.87 -35.27
N VAL A 66 4.71 8.24 -35.88
CA VAL A 66 5.06 6.85 -35.61
C VAL A 66 6.42 6.75 -34.94
N TYR A 67 6.44 6.06 -33.79
CA TYR A 67 7.62 5.72 -33.02
C TYR A 67 8.14 4.34 -33.46
N ILE A 68 9.35 4.31 -34.03
CA ILE A 68 9.98 3.05 -34.46
C ILE A 68 10.82 2.48 -33.32
N ASN A 69 11.67 3.31 -32.70
CA ASN A 69 12.51 2.94 -31.57
C ASN A 69 13.06 4.20 -30.88
N SER A 70 13.88 4.02 -29.84
CA SER A 70 14.36 5.10 -28.97
C SER A 70 15.10 6.24 -29.69
N SER A 71 15.52 6.04 -30.93
CA SER A 71 16.23 7.05 -31.73
C SER A 71 15.48 7.44 -33.01
N PHE A 72 14.56 6.62 -33.50
CA PHE A 72 13.90 6.81 -34.80
C PHE A 72 12.40 7.06 -34.62
N ALA A 73 11.92 8.18 -35.17
CA ALA A 73 10.52 8.51 -35.27
C ALA A 73 10.26 9.29 -36.56
N TRP A 74 9.02 9.20 -37.05
CA TRP A 74 8.54 9.90 -38.24
C TRP A 74 7.26 10.63 -37.91
N ALA A 75 7.18 11.91 -38.28
CA ALA A 75 5.96 12.68 -38.12
C ALA A 75 5.49 13.21 -39.47
N ILE A 76 4.18 13.35 -39.62
CA ILE A 76 3.54 13.85 -40.82
C ILE A 76 2.62 15.01 -40.49
N GLY A 77 2.25 15.79 -41.50
CA GLY A 77 1.37 16.92 -41.29
C GLY A 77 0.89 17.56 -42.58
N ASN A 78 0.41 18.79 -42.43
CA ASN A 78 -0.19 19.55 -43.53
C ASN A 78 0.84 19.93 -44.60
N GLU A 79 0.34 20.27 -45.78
CA GLU A 79 1.15 20.70 -46.93
C GLU A 79 2.18 19.62 -47.37
N GLY A 80 1.81 18.34 -47.24
CA GLY A 80 2.67 17.20 -47.58
C GLY A 80 3.90 17.06 -46.68
N LYS A 81 3.87 17.60 -45.45
CA LYS A 81 5.03 17.59 -44.55
C LYS A 81 5.33 16.17 -44.09
N ILE A 82 6.56 15.75 -44.29
CA ILE A 82 7.11 14.54 -43.67
C ILE A 82 8.44 14.92 -43.01
N ILE A 83 8.60 14.56 -41.75
CA ILE A 83 9.83 14.76 -40.99
C ILE A 83 10.28 13.46 -40.35
N SER A 84 11.59 13.28 -40.22
CA SER A 84 12.15 12.14 -39.52
C SER A 84 13.26 12.55 -38.58
N THR A 85 13.45 11.76 -37.53
CA THR A 85 14.61 11.84 -36.66
C THR A 85 15.32 10.50 -36.59
N LYS A 86 16.64 10.54 -36.41
CA LYS A 86 17.51 9.37 -36.23
C LYS A 86 18.32 9.45 -34.94
N ASP A 87 18.08 10.48 -34.12
CA ASP A 87 18.84 10.83 -32.92
C ASP A 87 17.94 11.24 -31.74
N ALA A 88 16.76 10.61 -31.63
CA ALA A 88 15.79 10.84 -30.57
C ALA A 88 15.23 12.29 -30.56
N GLY A 89 15.08 12.86 -31.75
CA GLY A 89 14.53 14.19 -32.02
C GLY A 89 15.41 15.37 -31.63
N ILE A 90 16.73 15.14 -31.47
CA ILE A 90 17.71 16.23 -31.38
C ILE A 90 17.76 16.97 -32.73
N LEU A 91 17.72 16.22 -33.84
CA LEU A 91 17.61 16.73 -35.20
C LEU A 91 16.41 16.10 -35.90
N TRP A 92 15.63 16.95 -36.56
CA TRP A 92 14.58 16.54 -37.48
C TRP A 92 14.94 16.97 -38.91
N GLU A 93 14.92 16.00 -39.81
CA GLU A 93 15.17 16.16 -41.25
C GLU A 93 13.82 16.21 -41.98
N ILE A 94 13.62 17.20 -42.85
CA ILE A 94 12.43 17.27 -43.71
C ILE A 94 12.66 16.38 -44.92
N GLU A 95 11.70 15.50 -45.18
CA GLU A 95 11.71 14.54 -46.28
C GLU A 95 10.77 15.03 -47.38
N ASN A 96 11.16 14.83 -48.64
CA ASN A 96 10.31 15.20 -49.77
C ASN A 96 9.27 14.10 -50.02
N SER A 97 8.01 14.39 -49.70
CA SER A 97 6.88 13.48 -49.93
C SER A 97 6.46 13.41 -51.40
N GLY A 98 6.79 14.43 -52.20
CA GLY A 98 6.34 14.56 -53.58
C GLY A 98 4.89 15.06 -53.75
N VAL A 99 4.20 15.37 -52.65
CA VAL A 99 2.82 15.89 -52.63
C VAL A 99 2.75 17.17 -51.80
N ILE A 100 1.66 17.92 -51.95
CA ILE A 100 1.36 19.15 -51.18
C ILE A 100 0.05 19.04 -50.40
N THR A 101 -0.60 17.88 -50.47
CA THR A 101 -1.86 17.56 -49.80
C THR A 101 -1.63 17.29 -48.32
N ASP A 102 -2.65 17.48 -47.50
CA ASP A 102 -2.52 17.19 -46.06
C ASP A 102 -2.47 15.68 -45.83
N LEU A 103 -1.58 15.26 -44.93
CA LEU A 103 -1.35 13.85 -44.59
C LEU A 103 -1.93 13.61 -43.20
N TYR A 104 -2.74 12.56 -43.04
CA TYR A 104 -3.55 12.36 -41.83
C TYR A 104 -3.06 11.25 -40.92
N GLU A 105 -2.61 10.11 -41.46
CA GLU A 105 -2.14 8.97 -40.63
C GLU A 105 -0.90 8.32 -41.23
N ILE A 106 0.02 7.86 -40.36
CA ILE A 106 1.24 7.15 -40.71
C ILE A 106 1.37 5.85 -39.91
N GLU A 107 1.66 4.75 -40.59
CA GLU A 107 1.90 3.46 -39.93
C GLU A 107 3.21 2.83 -40.38
N TYR A 108 3.88 2.17 -39.44
CA TYR A 108 5.12 1.42 -39.66
C TYR A 108 4.91 -0.07 -39.39
N SER A 109 5.17 -0.90 -40.41
CA SER A 109 5.12 -2.36 -40.27
C SER A 109 6.23 -3.00 -41.08
N ASN A 110 7.08 -3.80 -40.41
CA ASN A 110 8.13 -4.61 -41.04
C ASN A 110 8.96 -3.85 -42.10
N GLU A 111 9.63 -2.77 -41.67
CA GLU A 111 10.49 -1.94 -42.54
C GLU A 111 9.77 -1.17 -43.67
N THR A 112 8.44 -1.15 -43.65
CA THR A 112 7.62 -0.36 -44.58
C THR A 112 6.88 0.71 -43.80
N LEU A 113 6.98 1.96 -44.26
CA LEU A 113 6.16 3.08 -43.84
C LEU A 113 5.08 3.31 -44.90
N MET A 114 3.84 3.52 -44.48
CA MET A 114 2.80 4.05 -45.34
C MET A 114 2.12 5.24 -44.71
N VAL A 115 1.67 6.15 -45.57
CA VAL A 115 1.02 7.41 -45.17
C VAL A 115 -0.23 7.59 -46.02
N VAL A 116 -1.30 8.07 -45.41
CA VAL A 116 -2.55 8.42 -46.09
C VAL A 116 -2.91 9.89 -45.89
N GLY A 117 -3.77 10.44 -46.75
CA GLY A 117 -4.21 11.83 -46.63
C GLY A 117 -5.28 12.26 -47.62
N GLU A 118 -5.34 13.57 -47.87
CA GLU A 118 -6.28 14.19 -48.79
C GLU A 118 -6.13 13.70 -50.23
N ASP A 119 -7.18 13.89 -51.04
CA ASP A 119 -7.21 13.55 -52.48
C ASP A 119 -6.88 12.07 -52.79
N GLY A 120 -7.17 11.14 -51.86
CA GLY A 120 -6.86 9.72 -52.02
C GLY A 120 -5.36 9.42 -51.97
N THR A 121 -4.56 10.31 -51.36
CA THR A 121 -3.11 10.16 -51.27
C THR A 121 -2.76 8.92 -50.45
N VAL A 122 -1.97 8.01 -51.03
CA VAL A 122 -1.33 6.89 -50.31
C VAL A 122 0.13 6.85 -50.73
N LEU A 123 1.05 7.05 -49.79
CA LEU A 123 2.49 7.03 -50.03
C LEU A 123 3.12 5.84 -49.31
N ARG A 124 4.16 5.24 -49.91
CA ARG A 124 4.93 4.14 -49.35
C ARG A 124 6.41 4.48 -49.33
N LYS A 125 7.11 4.12 -48.27
CA LYS A 125 8.57 4.16 -48.19
C LYS A 125 9.12 2.87 -47.59
N THR A 126 10.08 2.26 -48.27
CA THR A 126 10.90 1.18 -47.71
C THR A 126 12.15 1.77 -47.06
N THR A 127 12.75 1.08 -46.09
CA THR A 127 13.91 1.56 -45.29
C THR A 127 15.09 2.13 -46.09
N LEU A 128 15.23 1.80 -47.38
CA LEU A 128 16.32 2.25 -48.25
C LEU A 128 15.86 3.07 -49.48
N GLY A 129 14.55 3.31 -49.64
CA GLY A 129 13.96 3.95 -50.82
C GLY A 129 13.46 5.37 -50.60
N ASP A 130 13.11 6.07 -51.68
CA ASP A 130 12.37 7.34 -51.65
C ASP A 130 10.87 7.08 -51.42
N TRP A 131 10.09 8.14 -51.20
CA TRP A 131 8.63 8.03 -51.13
C TRP A 131 8.04 7.73 -52.51
N GLU A 132 7.24 6.67 -52.57
CA GLU A 132 6.54 6.20 -53.78
C GLU A 132 5.04 6.47 -53.63
N ASN A 133 4.39 6.95 -54.69
CA ASN A 133 2.95 7.14 -54.71
C ASN A 133 2.25 5.82 -55.09
N MET A 134 1.42 5.32 -54.17
CA MET A 134 0.66 4.08 -54.26
C MET A 134 -0.86 4.35 -54.23
N SER A 135 -1.30 5.57 -54.55
CA SER A 135 -2.71 5.98 -54.46
C SER A 135 -3.64 5.11 -55.31
N PRO A 136 -4.80 4.67 -54.76
CA PRO A 136 -5.87 4.10 -55.55
C PRO A 136 -6.51 5.14 -56.47
N SER A 137 -7.34 4.69 -57.42
CA SER A 137 -8.01 5.57 -58.39
C SER A 137 -9.24 6.28 -57.79
N THR A 138 -9.02 7.09 -56.75
CA THR A 138 -10.04 7.90 -56.08
C THR A 138 -9.48 9.30 -55.74
N THR A 139 -10.37 10.22 -55.39
CA THR A 139 -10.03 11.56 -54.87
C THR A 139 -10.58 11.77 -53.48
N VAL A 140 -11.13 10.73 -52.86
CA VAL A 140 -11.70 10.80 -51.51
C VAL A 140 -10.58 10.74 -50.49
N ALA A 141 -10.63 11.60 -49.48
CA ALA A 141 -9.61 11.65 -48.44
C ALA A 141 -9.65 10.38 -47.57
N PHE A 142 -8.46 9.87 -47.21
CA PHE A 142 -8.30 8.75 -46.31
C PHE A 142 -7.82 9.21 -44.95
N ASN A 143 -8.60 8.92 -43.92
CA ASN A 143 -8.32 9.31 -42.53
C ASN A 143 -7.70 8.15 -41.73
N GLY A 144 -8.01 6.92 -42.13
CA GLY A 144 -7.62 5.69 -41.46
C GLY A 144 -6.68 4.80 -42.32
N LEU A 145 -5.68 4.17 -41.70
CA LEU A 145 -4.71 3.27 -42.30
C LEU A 145 -4.45 2.05 -41.40
N SER A 146 -4.43 0.85 -41.98
CA SER A 146 -4.00 -0.37 -41.29
C SER A 146 -3.10 -1.26 -42.16
N ILE A 147 -1.92 -1.62 -41.64
CA ILE A 147 -0.92 -2.47 -42.31
C ILE A 147 -0.74 -3.81 -41.58
N ILE A 148 -1.10 -4.89 -42.27
CA ILE A 148 -0.94 -6.26 -41.77
C ILE A 148 0.18 -6.93 -42.53
N THR A 149 1.31 -7.17 -41.86
CA THR A 149 2.42 -7.93 -42.43
C THR A 149 2.46 -9.36 -41.89
N LYS A 150 2.60 -10.33 -42.79
CA LYS A 150 2.70 -11.75 -42.45
C LYS A 150 3.88 -12.40 -43.12
N THR A 151 4.72 -13.06 -42.34
CA THR A 151 5.86 -13.84 -42.83
C THR A 151 5.57 -15.33 -42.68
N LYS A 152 5.56 -16.08 -43.79
CA LYS A 152 5.44 -17.53 -43.81
C LYS A 152 6.62 -18.15 -44.56
N GLY A 153 7.63 -18.59 -43.81
CA GLY A 153 8.92 -18.98 -44.40
C GLY A 153 9.63 -17.75 -44.95
N ASP A 154 10.03 -17.79 -46.22
CA ASP A 154 10.70 -16.67 -46.90
C ASP A 154 9.71 -15.69 -47.57
N LEU A 155 8.40 -15.96 -47.53
CA LEU A 155 7.38 -15.13 -48.14
C LEU A 155 6.80 -14.15 -47.11
N THR A 156 6.91 -12.86 -47.41
CA THR A 156 6.26 -11.78 -46.66
C THR A 156 5.12 -11.20 -47.51
N THR A 157 3.90 -11.21 -46.99
CA THR A 157 2.74 -10.56 -47.61
C THR A 157 2.31 -9.37 -46.76
N THR A 158 2.13 -8.23 -47.41
CA THR A 158 1.69 -6.98 -46.76
C THR A 158 0.30 -6.64 -47.29
N THR A 159 -0.69 -6.71 -46.40
CA THR A 159 -2.05 -6.24 -46.67
C THR A 159 -2.19 -4.83 -46.13
N VAL A 160 -2.76 -3.94 -46.92
CA VAL A 160 -2.98 -2.54 -46.57
C VAL A 160 -4.47 -2.26 -46.69
N ILE A 161 -5.06 -1.66 -45.67
CA ILE A 161 -6.43 -1.19 -45.67
C ILE A 161 -6.40 0.32 -45.43
N VAL A 162 -7.12 1.08 -46.25
CA VAL A 162 -7.30 2.52 -46.08
C VAL A 162 -8.78 2.83 -46.09
N ALA A 163 -9.19 3.79 -45.26
CA ALA A 163 -10.59 4.17 -45.12
C ALA A 163 -10.71 5.68 -44.87
N GLY A 164 -11.84 6.27 -45.26
CA GLY A 164 -12.02 7.71 -45.05
C GLY A 164 -13.42 8.22 -45.31
N GLU A 165 -13.51 9.37 -45.97
CA GLU A 165 -14.77 10.07 -46.18
C GLU A 165 -15.78 9.26 -47.00
N PHE A 166 -17.06 9.56 -46.84
CA PHE A 166 -18.18 8.90 -47.53
C PHE A 166 -18.23 7.37 -47.33
N GLY A 167 -17.57 6.84 -46.30
CA GLY A 167 -17.49 5.40 -46.01
C GLY A 167 -16.63 4.61 -47.00
N GLU A 168 -15.76 5.28 -47.78
CA GLU A 168 -14.94 4.64 -48.79
C GLU A 168 -13.79 3.84 -48.16
N ILE A 169 -13.67 2.55 -48.53
CA ILE A 169 -12.66 1.63 -48.01
C ILE A 169 -11.97 0.94 -49.18
N TRP A 170 -10.65 0.92 -49.16
CA TRP A 170 -9.82 0.20 -50.13
C TRP A 170 -8.89 -0.78 -49.43
N LYS A 171 -8.66 -1.91 -50.09
CA LYS A 171 -7.74 -2.96 -49.62
C LYS A 171 -6.76 -3.34 -50.72
N SER A 172 -5.50 -3.47 -50.34
CA SER A 172 -4.44 -4.06 -51.15
C SER A 172 -3.87 -5.28 -50.42
N ILE A 173 -3.49 -6.32 -51.16
CA ILE A 173 -2.83 -7.53 -50.61
C ILE A 173 -1.36 -7.64 -51.05
N ASP A 174 -0.86 -6.63 -51.76
CA ASP A 174 0.46 -6.57 -52.37
C ASP A 174 1.21 -5.27 -52.01
N GLY A 175 0.92 -4.71 -50.83
CA GLY A 175 1.62 -3.53 -50.31
C GLY A 175 1.34 -2.24 -51.07
N GLY A 176 0.13 -2.08 -51.61
CA GLY A 176 -0.36 -0.88 -52.28
C GLY A 176 -0.22 -0.87 -53.81
N GLU A 177 0.26 -1.95 -54.43
CA GLU A 177 0.43 -2.01 -55.90
C GLU A 177 -0.91 -2.14 -56.63
N ASN A 178 -1.83 -2.96 -56.09
CA ASN A 178 -3.18 -3.12 -56.61
C ASN A 178 -4.20 -2.99 -55.49
N TRP A 179 -5.31 -2.32 -55.81
CA TRP A 179 -6.37 -2.01 -54.86
C TRP A 179 -7.72 -2.56 -55.30
N ILE A 180 -8.49 -3.01 -54.32
CA ILE A 180 -9.90 -3.39 -54.45
C ILE A 180 -10.73 -2.57 -53.47
N THR A 181 -11.95 -2.19 -53.87
CA THR A 181 -12.90 -1.53 -52.97
C THR A 181 -13.59 -2.54 -52.05
N ILE A 182 -13.86 -2.13 -50.82
CA ILE A 182 -14.68 -2.88 -49.85
C ILE A 182 -15.95 -2.09 -49.59
N ASP A 183 -17.10 -2.74 -49.73
CA ASP A 183 -18.39 -2.16 -49.36
C ASP A 183 -18.77 -2.62 -47.96
N ALA A 184 -18.59 -1.74 -46.97
CA ALA A 184 -19.04 -1.96 -45.60
C ALA A 184 -20.49 -1.52 -45.35
N SER A 185 -21.20 -1.05 -46.39
CA SER A 185 -22.55 -0.49 -46.30
C SER A 185 -22.67 0.68 -45.31
N VAL A 186 -21.59 1.45 -45.18
CA VAL A 186 -21.50 2.67 -44.36
C VAL A 186 -21.31 3.87 -45.30
N THR A 187 -21.89 5.01 -44.95
CA THR A 187 -21.75 6.27 -45.71
C THR A 187 -21.20 7.42 -44.88
N ASP A 188 -21.14 7.23 -43.55
CA ASP A 188 -20.54 8.18 -42.63
C ASP A 188 -19.03 8.23 -42.83
N THR A 189 -18.42 9.38 -42.51
CA THR A 189 -16.96 9.54 -42.56
C THR A 189 -16.31 8.58 -41.57
N ILE A 190 -15.38 7.79 -42.08
CA ILE A 190 -14.52 6.91 -41.28
C ILE A 190 -13.34 7.76 -40.79
N ASN A 191 -13.10 7.74 -39.48
CA ASN A 191 -12.00 8.47 -38.88
C ASN A 191 -10.77 7.57 -38.67
N ASP A 192 -10.98 6.28 -38.41
CA ASP A 192 -9.90 5.33 -38.15
C ASP A 192 -10.34 3.90 -38.51
N VAL A 193 -9.39 3.07 -38.96
CA VAL A 193 -9.56 1.65 -39.30
C VAL A 193 -8.38 0.86 -38.76
N GLU A 194 -8.65 -0.19 -37.98
CA GLU A 194 -7.58 -1.02 -37.43
C GLU A 194 -7.88 -2.51 -37.57
N PHE A 195 -6.91 -3.27 -38.06
CA PHE A 195 -6.98 -4.72 -38.18
C PHE A 195 -6.00 -5.42 -37.23
N PHE A 196 -6.55 -6.27 -36.37
CA PHE A 196 -5.76 -7.15 -35.50
C PHE A 196 -5.05 -8.26 -36.29
N ASN A 197 -5.67 -8.71 -37.38
CA ASN A 197 -5.13 -9.71 -38.30
C ASN A 197 -5.92 -9.66 -39.63
N GLU A 198 -5.56 -10.50 -40.61
CA GLU A 198 -6.18 -10.55 -41.95
C GLU A 198 -7.71 -10.73 -41.98
N THR A 199 -8.31 -11.16 -40.85
CA THR A 199 -9.74 -11.48 -40.74
C THR A 199 -10.50 -10.57 -39.79
N HIS A 200 -9.87 -10.07 -38.72
CA HIS A 200 -10.55 -9.28 -37.68
C HIS A 200 -10.11 -7.82 -37.76
N GLY A 201 -11.07 -6.93 -38.00
CA GLY A 201 -10.83 -5.49 -38.07
C GLY A 201 -12.05 -4.68 -37.64
N PHE A 202 -11.81 -3.41 -37.33
CA PHE A 202 -12.80 -2.49 -36.82
C PHE A 202 -12.66 -1.13 -37.50
N ILE A 203 -13.78 -0.43 -37.60
CA ILE A 203 -13.89 0.90 -38.17
C ILE A 203 -14.65 1.78 -37.19
N VAL A 204 -14.16 2.99 -36.98
CA VAL A 204 -14.83 4.04 -36.20
C VAL A 204 -14.96 5.32 -37.00
N GLY A 205 -15.96 6.13 -36.67
CA GLY A 205 -16.18 7.38 -37.40
C GLY A 205 -17.21 8.31 -36.78
N GLU A 206 -17.73 9.19 -37.63
CA GLU A 206 -18.81 10.12 -37.30
C GLU A 206 -20.12 9.41 -36.96
N ASN A 207 -21.05 10.15 -36.35
CA ASN A 207 -22.39 9.65 -36.01
C ASN A 207 -22.38 8.34 -35.19
N SER A 208 -21.36 8.17 -34.34
CA SER A 208 -21.20 6.97 -33.51
C SER A 208 -21.03 5.68 -34.31
N LEU A 209 -20.44 5.78 -35.51
CA LEU A 209 -20.09 4.64 -36.34
C LEU A 209 -19.09 3.74 -35.61
N LEU A 210 -19.50 2.51 -35.32
CA LEU A 210 -18.62 1.42 -34.88
C LEU A 210 -19.08 0.12 -35.54
N VAL A 211 -18.28 -0.36 -36.49
CA VAL A 211 -18.52 -1.62 -37.19
C VAL A 211 -17.29 -2.52 -37.09
N GLY A 212 -17.51 -3.83 -37.11
CA GLY A 212 -16.42 -4.80 -37.08
C GLY A 212 -16.64 -5.96 -38.04
N THR A 213 -15.52 -6.48 -38.56
CA THR A 213 -15.47 -7.65 -39.43
C THR A 213 -14.72 -8.79 -38.75
N ILE A 214 -15.08 -10.03 -39.09
CA ILE A 214 -14.39 -11.26 -38.65
C ILE A 214 -13.94 -12.13 -39.83
N ASP A 215 -14.15 -11.65 -41.07
CA ASP A 215 -13.86 -12.36 -42.32
C ASP A 215 -12.98 -11.54 -43.29
N GLY A 216 -12.31 -10.50 -42.78
CA GLY A 216 -11.33 -9.72 -43.52
C GLY A 216 -11.93 -8.62 -44.37
N GLY A 217 -13.12 -8.14 -43.97
CA GLY A 217 -13.84 -7.05 -44.60
C GLY A 217 -14.84 -7.48 -45.66
N ILE A 218 -15.28 -8.74 -45.68
CA ILE A 218 -16.35 -9.19 -46.59
C ILE A 218 -17.71 -8.82 -46.00
N ILE A 219 -17.87 -9.03 -44.69
CA ILE A 219 -19.06 -8.64 -43.93
C ILE A 219 -18.65 -7.71 -42.80
N TRP A 220 -19.40 -6.63 -42.65
CA TRP A 220 -19.27 -5.66 -41.58
C TRP A 220 -20.55 -5.64 -40.76
N GLU A 221 -20.41 -5.81 -39.45
CA GLU A 221 -21.53 -5.81 -38.51
C GLU A 221 -21.41 -4.63 -37.55
N PRO A 222 -22.49 -3.88 -37.31
CA PRO A 222 -22.54 -2.89 -36.23
C PRO A 222 -22.19 -3.52 -34.89
N ARG A 223 -21.44 -2.79 -34.06
CA ARG A 223 -21.16 -3.17 -32.67
C ARG A 223 -21.88 -2.24 -31.72
N ASP A 224 -22.73 -2.81 -30.87
CA ASP A 224 -23.48 -2.06 -29.87
C ASP A 224 -22.59 -1.62 -28.71
N PHE A 225 -22.77 -0.40 -28.24
CA PHE A 225 -22.11 0.14 -27.05
C PHE A 225 -23.10 1.01 -26.24
N PRO A 226 -22.79 1.38 -24.99
CA PRO A 226 -23.75 2.02 -24.09
C PRO A 226 -24.48 3.24 -24.68
N ILE A 227 -25.81 3.28 -24.59
CA ILE A 227 -26.64 4.27 -25.32
C ILE A 227 -26.40 5.74 -24.91
N ASN A 228 -25.82 5.98 -23.73
CA ASN A 228 -25.56 7.32 -23.21
C ASN A 228 -24.21 7.90 -23.67
N THR A 229 -23.51 7.23 -24.59
CA THR A 229 -22.16 7.60 -25.02
C THR A 229 -22.11 7.85 -26.52
N GLN A 230 -23.07 8.62 -27.03
CA GLN A 230 -23.14 9.01 -28.43
C GLN A 230 -22.23 10.21 -28.69
N GLY A 231 -21.61 10.24 -29.86
CA GLY A 231 -20.63 11.23 -30.30
C GLY A 231 -19.75 10.68 -31.43
N THR A 232 -18.94 11.53 -32.03
CA THR A 232 -17.92 11.12 -33.00
C THR A 232 -16.82 10.32 -32.31
N LEU A 233 -16.45 9.19 -32.93
CA LEU A 233 -15.34 8.35 -32.50
C LEU A 233 -14.13 8.69 -33.38
N HIS A 234 -13.03 9.13 -32.78
CA HIS A 234 -11.90 9.70 -33.51
C HIS A 234 -10.79 8.69 -33.80
N SER A 235 -10.42 7.87 -32.83
CA SER A 235 -9.28 6.95 -32.96
C SER A 235 -9.46 5.72 -32.09
N MET A 236 -8.87 4.61 -32.50
CA MET A 236 -8.84 3.33 -31.80
C MET A 236 -7.43 2.76 -31.66
N VAL A 237 -7.27 1.83 -30.72
CA VAL A 237 -6.05 1.02 -30.61
C VAL A 237 -6.40 -0.40 -30.16
N ILE A 238 -5.92 -1.41 -30.89
CA ILE A 238 -6.06 -2.82 -30.55
C ILE A 238 -4.81 -3.32 -29.83
N VAL A 239 -4.96 -3.64 -28.54
CA VAL A 239 -3.85 -4.14 -27.73
C VAL A 239 -3.72 -5.66 -27.83
N ASN A 240 -4.83 -6.39 -27.85
CA ASN A 240 -4.87 -7.84 -28.03
C ASN A 240 -6.29 -8.33 -28.38
N TRP A 241 -6.46 -9.65 -28.50
CA TRP A 241 -7.72 -10.34 -28.82
C TRP A 241 -8.90 -10.10 -27.85
N VAL A 242 -8.69 -9.40 -26.73
CA VAL A 242 -9.74 -9.01 -25.76
C VAL A 242 -9.84 -7.50 -25.57
N ARG A 243 -8.76 -6.75 -25.79
CA ARG A 243 -8.61 -5.35 -25.36
C ARG A 243 -8.38 -4.44 -26.55
N MET A 244 -9.33 -3.53 -26.73
CA MET A 244 -9.34 -2.39 -27.62
C MET A 244 -9.79 -1.17 -26.83
N TYR A 245 -9.25 -0.03 -27.20
CA TYR A 245 -9.66 1.26 -26.68
C TYR A 245 -10.11 2.13 -27.84
N ILE A 246 -11.18 2.89 -27.64
CA ILE A 246 -11.66 3.90 -28.59
C ILE A 246 -11.82 5.21 -27.83
N VAL A 247 -11.42 6.31 -28.45
CA VAL A 247 -11.62 7.67 -27.94
C VAL A 247 -12.46 8.50 -28.88
N GLY A 248 -13.09 9.55 -28.35
CA GLY A 248 -13.96 10.41 -29.13
C GLY A 248 -14.30 11.72 -28.44
N GLU A 249 -15.41 12.31 -28.89
CA GLU A 249 -15.93 13.60 -28.40
C GLU A 249 -16.22 13.60 -26.89
N ALA A 250 -16.15 14.80 -26.30
CA ALA A 250 -16.50 15.06 -24.90
C ALA A 250 -15.75 14.16 -23.88
N GLY A 251 -14.52 13.77 -24.21
CA GLY A 251 -13.68 12.91 -23.38
C GLY A 251 -14.13 11.45 -23.35
N LEU A 252 -14.92 11.01 -24.31
CA LEU A 252 -15.39 9.63 -24.39
C LEU A 252 -14.21 8.67 -24.50
N MET A 253 -14.23 7.63 -23.66
CA MET A 253 -13.37 6.46 -23.80
C MET A 253 -14.20 5.20 -23.66
N LEU A 254 -14.12 4.34 -24.68
CA LEU A 254 -14.69 3.00 -24.68
C LEU A 254 -13.57 1.99 -24.50
N LYS A 255 -13.82 1.01 -23.64
CA LYS A 255 -12.93 -0.12 -23.40
C LYS A 255 -13.67 -1.41 -23.74
N SER A 256 -13.12 -2.21 -24.65
CA SER A 256 -13.66 -3.53 -24.91
C SER A 256 -13.44 -4.45 -23.69
N SER A 257 -14.41 -5.32 -23.47
CA SER A 257 -14.48 -6.27 -22.37
C SER A 257 -14.92 -7.64 -22.87
N GLY A 258 -14.93 -8.63 -21.97
CA GLY A 258 -15.40 -9.97 -22.30
C GLY A 258 -14.31 -10.93 -22.77
N SER A 259 -14.72 -11.90 -23.59
CA SER A 259 -13.86 -12.97 -24.11
C SER A 259 -13.40 -12.74 -25.55
N ASN A 260 -14.08 -11.87 -26.30
CA ASN A 260 -13.75 -11.52 -27.67
C ASN A 260 -13.72 -9.99 -27.82
N ILE A 261 -12.73 -9.47 -28.54
CA ILE A 261 -12.62 -8.05 -28.88
C ILE A 261 -13.87 -7.54 -29.61
N GLY A 262 -14.34 -6.35 -29.23
CA GLY A 262 -15.38 -5.60 -29.94
C GLY A 262 -16.83 -6.00 -29.69
N TRP A 263 -17.11 -6.98 -28.81
CA TRP A 263 -18.49 -7.43 -28.52
C TRP A 263 -19.10 -6.82 -27.26
N ASP A 264 -18.33 -6.72 -26.17
CA ASP A 264 -18.80 -6.11 -24.93
C ASP A 264 -18.05 -4.80 -24.67
N TRP A 265 -18.77 -3.71 -24.42
CA TRP A 265 -18.18 -2.38 -24.28
C TRP A 265 -18.47 -1.74 -22.92
N ILE A 266 -17.44 -1.14 -22.33
CA ILE A 266 -17.54 -0.37 -21.09
C ILE A 266 -17.09 1.05 -21.37
N SER A 267 -17.96 2.02 -21.13
CA SER A 267 -17.59 3.43 -21.15
C SER A 267 -16.90 3.85 -19.86
N LYS A 268 -15.86 4.66 -20.00
CA LYS A 268 -15.08 5.23 -18.90
C LYS A 268 -15.10 6.75 -18.98
N ASN A 269 -15.26 7.38 -17.81
CA ASN A 269 -15.12 8.82 -17.68
C ASN A 269 -13.64 9.16 -17.48
N THR A 270 -13.05 9.81 -18.49
CA THR A 270 -11.62 10.14 -18.57
C THR A 270 -11.22 11.37 -17.74
N THR A 271 -12.16 11.95 -16.97
CA THR A 271 -12.03 13.22 -16.20
C THR A 271 -11.91 14.48 -17.05
N VAL A 272 -11.74 14.34 -18.36
CA VAL A 272 -11.75 15.43 -19.33
C VAL A 272 -13.10 15.50 -20.02
N THR A 273 -13.50 16.71 -20.42
CA THR A 273 -14.76 16.97 -21.13
C THR A 273 -14.52 17.54 -22.53
N SER A 274 -13.26 17.68 -22.93
CA SER A 274 -12.82 18.11 -24.26
C SER A 274 -12.61 16.90 -25.15
N ASP A 275 -12.60 17.11 -26.46
CA ASP A 275 -12.47 16.02 -27.43
C ASP A 275 -11.10 15.34 -27.33
N LEU A 276 -11.09 14.02 -27.47
CA LEU A 276 -9.88 13.19 -27.54
C LEU A 276 -9.70 12.71 -28.98
N TYR A 277 -8.65 13.17 -29.64
CA TYR A 277 -8.41 12.89 -31.06
C TYR A 277 -7.64 11.60 -31.30
N THR A 278 -6.77 11.20 -30.37
CA THR A 278 -5.85 10.08 -30.58
C THR A 278 -5.64 9.25 -29.33
N VAL A 279 -5.37 7.95 -29.51
CA VAL A 279 -5.10 6.98 -28.45
C VAL A 279 -3.92 6.10 -28.82
N SER A 280 -3.03 5.84 -27.87
CA SER A 280 -1.93 4.89 -28.01
C SER A 280 -1.80 4.04 -26.75
N ALA A 281 -1.43 2.76 -26.91
CA ALA A 281 -1.37 1.82 -25.80
C ALA A 281 -0.11 0.96 -25.86
N SER A 282 0.69 1.02 -24.78
CA SER A 282 1.87 0.14 -24.62
C SER A 282 1.53 -1.18 -23.93
N SER A 283 0.39 -1.25 -23.25
CA SER A 283 -0.14 -2.47 -22.64
C SER A 283 -1.62 -2.33 -22.33
N VAL A 284 -2.25 -3.42 -21.89
CA VAL A 284 -3.65 -3.43 -21.44
C VAL A 284 -3.92 -2.52 -20.23
N ASN A 285 -2.88 -2.05 -19.55
CA ASN A 285 -3.00 -1.19 -18.38
C ASN A 285 -2.53 0.24 -18.66
N LYS A 286 -1.59 0.41 -19.61
CA LYS A 286 -0.96 1.69 -19.88
C LYS A 286 -1.43 2.24 -21.22
N VAL A 287 -2.30 3.23 -21.14
CA VAL A 287 -2.96 3.87 -22.28
C VAL A 287 -2.78 5.38 -22.18
N PHE A 288 -2.40 5.97 -23.30
CA PHE A 288 -2.24 7.39 -23.50
C PHE A 288 -3.35 7.87 -24.44
N MET A 289 -3.92 9.03 -24.12
CA MET A 289 -4.93 9.66 -24.96
C MET A 289 -4.60 11.14 -25.02
N ALA A 290 -4.85 11.77 -26.15
CA ALA A 290 -4.61 13.19 -26.30
C ALA A 290 -5.67 13.85 -27.16
N GLY A 291 -5.82 15.16 -27.02
CA GLY A 291 -6.80 15.90 -27.80
C GLY A 291 -6.83 17.39 -27.52
N GLU A 292 -8.03 17.95 -27.56
CA GLU A 292 -8.30 19.37 -27.43
C GLU A 292 -7.88 19.92 -26.05
N SER A 293 -7.65 21.24 -25.99
CA SER A 293 -7.13 21.97 -24.83
C SER A 293 -5.71 21.56 -24.44
N GLY A 294 -4.92 21.06 -25.38
CA GLY A 294 -3.53 20.65 -25.17
C GLY A 294 -3.40 19.63 -24.03
N THR A 295 -4.33 18.68 -23.95
CA THR A 295 -4.42 17.75 -22.82
C THR A 295 -3.95 16.35 -23.22
N VAL A 296 -3.02 15.80 -22.44
CA VAL A 296 -2.66 14.37 -22.45
C VAL A 296 -3.28 13.70 -21.23
N VAL A 297 -4.00 12.61 -21.43
CA VAL A 297 -4.57 11.77 -20.38
C VAL A 297 -3.82 10.44 -20.33
N LEU A 298 -3.33 10.08 -19.14
CA LEU A 298 -2.63 8.81 -18.90
C LEU A 298 -3.42 7.96 -17.92
N THR A 299 -3.56 6.67 -18.23
CA THR A 299 -3.96 5.64 -17.27
C THR A 299 -2.87 4.58 -17.16
N LEU A 300 -2.62 4.10 -15.94
CA LEU A 300 -1.65 3.03 -15.62
C LEU A 300 -2.32 1.73 -15.14
N ASP A 301 -3.65 1.73 -15.06
CA ASP A 301 -4.48 0.62 -14.55
C ASP A 301 -5.61 0.22 -15.51
N GLY A 302 -5.47 0.61 -16.79
CA GLY A 302 -6.39 0.23 -17.86
C GLY A 302 -7.73 0.95 -17.77
N GLY A 303 -7.74 2.20 -17.31
CA GLY A 303 -8.92 3.06 -17.27
C GLY A 303 -9.76 2.92 -15.99
N ALA A 304 -9.14 2.58 -14.86
CA ALA A 304 -9.78 2.74 -13.55
C ALA A 304 -9.47 4.12 -12.95
N ILE A 305 -8.25 4.62 -13.15
CA ILE A 305 -7.82 5.97 -12.77
C ILE A 305 -7.22 6.65 -14.01
N PHE A 306 -7.61 7.91 -14.21
CA PHE A 306 -7.10 8.78 -15.25
C PHE A 306 -6.34 9.94 -14.63
N LYS A 307 -5.20 10.27 -15.23
CA LYS A 307 -4.36 11.39 -14.83
C LYS A 307 -4.22 12.35 -16.00
N GLN A 308 -4.81 13.53 -15.83
CA GLN A 308 -4.71 14.61 -16.79
C GLN A 308 -3.38 15.35 -16.65
N GLN A 309 -2.72 15.61 -17.78
CA GLN A 309 -1.53 16.43 -17.91
C GLN A 309 -1.80 17.48 -18.98
N LYS A 310 -1.91 18.74 -18.56
CA LYS A 310 -2.03 19.86 -19.48
C LYS A 310 -0.66 20.32 -19.93
N ILE A 311 -0.52 20.52 -21.22
CA ILE A 311 0.64 21.19 -21.81
C ILE A 311 0.80 22.57 -21.14
N PRO A 312 2.02 22.92 -20.67
CA PRO A 312 2.35 24.25 -20.18
C PRO A 312 1.94 25.34 -21.18
N THR A 313 1.33 26.43 -20.69
CA THR A 313 0.80 27.53 -21.53
C THR A 313 1.83 28.21 -22.41
N GLN A 314 3.12 28.03 -22.12
CA GLN A 314 4.25 28.56 -22.89
C GLN A 314 4.39 27.93 -24.28
N TYR A 315 3.83 26.73 -24.51
CA TYR A 315 3.93 26.01 -25.79
C TYR A 315 2.84 26.41 -26.81
N ASN A 316 1.94 27.35 -26.46
CA ASN A 316 0.95 28.00 -27.34
C ASN A 316 0.24 27.07 -28.35
N THR A 317 -0.25 25.93 -27.88
CA THR A 317 -0.96 24.93 -28.67
C THR A 317 -2.32 24.66 -28.03
N SER A 318 -3.36 24.54 -28.86
CA SER A 318 -4.71 24.24 -28.38
C SER A 318 -5.11 22.78 -28.61
N LYS A 319 -4.42 22.07 -29.51
CA LYS A 319 -4.74 20.68 -29.85
C LYS A 319 -3.49 19.81 -29.96
N ILE A 320 -3.60 18.62 -29.38
CA ILE A 320 -2.70 17.50 -29.65
C ILE A 320 -3.43 16.58 -30.62
N ILE A 321 -2.80 16.29 -31.76
CA ILE A 321 -3.45 15.56 -32.85
C ILE A 321 -2.97 14.11 -32.89
N GLY A 322 -1.66 13.87 -32.74
CA GLY A 322 -1.06 12.53 -32.78
C GLY A 322 -0.28 12.17 -31.51
N ILE A 323 -0.31 10.88 -31.14
CA ILE A 323 0.49 10.32 -30.05
C ILE A 323 0.92 8.89 -30.38
N ASP A 324 2.22 8.60 -30.21
CA ASP A 324 2.70 7.22 -30.22
C ASP A 324 3.69 6.97 -29.08
N ALA A 325 3.37 6.00 -28.23
CA ALA A 325 4.15 5.59 -27.07
C ALA A 325 4.12 4.07 -26.88
N ASN A 326 4.27 3.31 -27.97
CA ASN A 326 4.14 1.85 -27.98
C ASN A 326 5.11 1.08 -27.05
N ASP A 327 6.32 1.60 -26.77
CA ASP A 327 7.27 0.93 -25.85
C ASP A 327 6.97 1.18 -24.35
N GLY A 328 6.02 2.08 -24.06
CA GLY A 328 5.58 2.45 -22.71
C GLY A 328 6.57 3.28 -21.89
N THR A 329 7.76 3.59 -22.40
CA THR A 329 8.80 4.37 -21.69
C THR A 329 9.19 5.62 -22.46
N ASN A 330 9.38 5.49 -23.76
CA ASN A 330 9.54 6.61 -24.67
C ASN A 330 8.24 6.83 -25.44
N GLY A 331 8.08 8.02 -25.99
CA GLY A 331 6.94 8.33 -26.80
C GLY A 331 7.00 9.75 -27.31
N TRP A 332 6.20 10.00 -28.33
CA TRP A 332 6.10 11.28 -28.99
C TRP A 332 4.66 11.76 -29.04
N VAL A 333 4.52 13.07 -28.98
CA VAL A 333 3.24 13.77 -29.11
C VAL A 333 3.43 14.90 -30.12
N VAL A 334 2.48 15.02 -31.05
CA VAL A 334 2.45 16.05 -32.08
C VAL A 334 1.15 16.84 -32.09
N GLY A 335 1.19 18.07 -32.59
CA GLY A 335 -0.02 18.86 -32.76
C GLY A 335 0.21 20.19 -33.47
N GLU A 336 -0.65 21.16 -33.14
CA GLU A 336 -0.71 22.46 -33.82
C GLU A 336 0.62 23.24 -33.74
N ASN A 337 0.88 24.05 -34.77
CA ASN A 337 2.07 24.89 -34.93
C ASN A 337 3.40 24.13 -34.92
N GLY A 338 3.39 22.86 -35.30
CA GLY A 338 4.58 21.99 -35.32
C GLY A 338 5.03 21.57 -33.93
N LEU A 339 4.11 21.51 -32.96
CA LEU A 339 4.40 21.04 -31.61
C LEU A 339 4.99 19.63 -31.67
N LEU A 340 6.15 19.46 -31.05
CA LEU A 340 6.79 18.16 -30.85
C LEU A 340 7.15 18.02 -29.37
N LEU A 341 6.58 17.02 -28.71
CA LEU A 341 6.95 16.67 -27.35
C LEU A 341 7.46 15.23 -27.29
N ILE A 342 8.51 15.02 -26.50
CA ILE A 342 9.06 13.69 -26.21
C ILE A 342 8.91 13.35 -24.73
N THR A 343 8.62 12.09 -24.43
CA THR A 343 8.80 11.54 -23.08
C THR A 343 9.86 10.45 -23.09
N SER A 344 10.63 10.37 -22.01
CA SER A 344 11.51 9.23 -21.69
C SER A 344 11.12 8.56 -20.37
N THR A 345 9.97 8.97 -19.82
CA THR A 345 9.46 8.58 -18.49
C THR A 345 8.09 7.93 -18.62
N GLY A 346 7.72 7.55 -19.85
CA GLY A 346 6.45 6.93 -20.21
C GLY A 346 5.27 7.85 -19.92
N GLY A 347 5.44 9.14 -20.19
CA GLY A 347 4.49 10.21 -19.94
C GLY A 347 4.21 10.48 -18.46
N VAL A 348 5.00 9.94 -17.53
CA VAL A 348 4.84 10.22 -16.09
C VAL A 348 5.62 11.48 -15.74
N ALA A 349 4.93 12.48 -15.18
CA ALA A 349 5.55 13.72 -14.70
C ALA A 349 6.73 13.43 -13.75
N PRO A 350 7.85 14.18 -13.82
CA PRO A 350 9.06 13.92 -13.03
C PRO A 350 8.84 13.72 -11.53
N ARG A 351 7.87 14.44 -10.96
CA ARG A 351 7.45 14.33 -9.56
C ARG A 351 6.78 13.00 -9.19
N ASP A 352 6.10 12.40 -10.17
CA ASP A 352 5.31 11.18 -10.03
C ASP A 352 6.01 9.95 -10.62
N ILE A 353 7.16 10.15 -11.27
CA ILE A 353 8.10 9.05 -11.52
C ILE A 353 8.43 8.50 -10.14
N PRO A 354 8.31 7.19 -9.90
CA PRO A 354 8.93 6.59 -8.74
C PRO A 354 10.44 6.72 -8.93
N THR A 355 10.97 7.92 -8.65
CA THR A 355 12.37 8.10 -8.33
C THR A 355 12.64 7.09 -7.23
N VAL A 356 13.72 6.33 -7.37
CA VAL A 356 14.28 5.61 -6.22
C VAL A 356 14.50 6.71 -5.19
N ARG A 357 13.58 6.84 -4.22
CA ARG A 357 13.74 7.82 -3.15
C ARG A 357 15.07 7.49 -2.53
N ASP A 358 16.03 8.37 -2.68
CA ASP A 358 17.32 8.17 -2.06
C ASP A 358 17.12 8.33 -0.55
N PHE A 359 16.94 7.20 0.10
CA PHE A 359 16.78 7.13 1.54
C PHE A 359 18.10 7.37 2.28
N SER A 360 19.22 7.62 1.57
CA SER A 360 20.47 8.06 2.20
C SER A 360 20.31 9.41 2.91
N ASP A 361 19.41 10.28 2.44
CA ASP A 361 19.02 11.49 3.15
C ASP A 361 18.08 11.14 4.32
N TRP A 362 18.51 11.50 5.54
CA TRP A 362 17.76 11.27 6.76
C TRP A 362 16.36 11.89 6.74
N ASN A 363 16.18 13.08 6.18
CA ASN A 363 14.88 13.76 6.16
C ASN A 363 13.88 13.03 5.25
N VAL A 364 14.34 12.55 4.10
CA VAL A 364 13.54 11.76 3.15
C VAL A 364 13.19 10.40 3.74
N TYR A 365 14.19 9.74 4.35
CA TYR A 365 13.99 8.51 5.08
C TYR A 365 13.00 8.67 6.24
N TRP A 366 13.12 9.74 7.03
CA TRP A 366 12.24 9.98 8.17
C TRP A 366 10.81 10.35 7.77
N ASP A 367 10.59 11.16 6.73
CA ASP A 367 9.22 11.46 6.26
C ASP A 367 8.48 10.20 5.80
N PHE A 368 9.22 9.21 5.28
CA PHE A 368 8.68 7.90 4.93
C PHE A 368 8.53 6.99 6.16
N ALA A 369 9.65 6.68 6.83
CA ALA A 369 9.71 5.70 7.90
C ALA A 369 8.93 6.15 9.15
N GLY A 370 8.97 7.44 9.48
CA GLY A 370 8.35 8.01 10.67
C GLY A 370 6.86 7.69 10.76
N LYS A 371 6.14 7.72 9.63
CA LYS A 371 4.69 7.41 9.57
C LYS A 371 4.41 5.99 10.07
N PHE A 372 5.16 5.01 9.58
CA PHE A 372 5.03 3.60 10.01
C PHE A 372 5.43 3.41 11.49
N PHE A 373 6.48 4.10 11.94
CA PHE A 373 6.90 4.02 13.34
C PHE A 373 5.87 4.65 14.30
N TYR A 374 5.24 5.77 13.94
CA TYR A 374 4.17 6.37 14.74
C TYR A 374 2.93 5.48 14.81
N GLU A 375 2.55 4.87 13.68
CA GLU A 375 1.44 3.92 13.63
C GLU A 375 1.72 2.67 14.48
N GLY A 376 2.90 2.06 14.30
CA GLY A 376 3.32 0.89 15.08
C GLY A 376 3.41 1.19 16.59
N LEU A 377 3.84 2.40 16.96
CA LEU A 377 3.84 2.88 18.35
C LEU A 377 2.42 3.00 18.92
N GLY A 378 1.51 3.61 18.17
CA GLY A 378 0.10 3.75 18.55
C GLY A 378 -0.55 2.38 18.79
N ASN A 379 -0.32 1.44 17.88
CA ASN A 379 -0.83 0.08 17.96
C ASN A 379 -0.30 -0.67 19.21
N ILE A 380 0.99 -0.55 19.51
CA ILE A 380 1.58 -1.12 20.74
C ILE A 380 0.90 -0.55 21.99
N ILE A 381 0.75 0.78 22.08
CA ILE A 381 0.15 1.43 23.26
C ILE A 381 -1.29 0.94 23.46
N GLN A 382 -2.07 0.89 22.37
CA GLN A 382 -3.45 0.42 22.41
C GLN A 382 -3.53 -1.05 22.85
N MET A 383 -2.72 -1.92 22.26
CA MET A 383 -2.65 -3.34 22.62
C MET A 383 -2.24 -3.54 24.07
N LEU A 384 -1.23 -2.80 24.55
CA LEU A 384 -0.72 -2.90 25.91
C LEU A 384 -1.77 -2.52 26.95
N PHE A 385 -2.62 -1.52 26.68
CA PHE A 385 -3.70 -1.15 27.59
C PHE A 385 -4.61 -2.35 27.93
N PHE A 386 -5.11 -3.05 26.90
CA PHE A 386 -5.96 -4.22 27.09
C PHE A 386 -5.19 -5.42 27.67
N THR A 387 -3.96 -5.63 27.20
CA THR A 387 -3.12 -6.75 27.63
C THR A 387 -2.73 -6.64 29.11
N ILE A 388 -2.36 -5.45 29.58
CA ILE A 388 -2.04 -5.19 30.98
C ILE A 388 -3.30 -5.37 31.84
N ALA A 389 -4.45 -4.84 31.41
CA ALA A 389 -5.70 -5.00 32.13
C ALA A 389 -6.10 -6.49 32.28
N LEU A 390 -6.03 -7.26 31.20
CA LEU A 390 -6.31 -8.70 31.20
C LEU A 390 -5.28 -9.46 32.06
N GLY A 391 -3.99 -9.23 31.83
CA GLY A 391 -2.90 -9.89 32.53
C GLY A 391 -2.94 -9.66 34.04
N PHE A 392 -3.17 -8.41 34.46
CA PHE A 392 -3.24 -8.04 35.87
C PHE A 392 -4.47 -8.61 36.58
N THR A 393 -5.66 -8.48 35.97
CA THR A 393 -6.90 -8.98 36.58
C THR A 393 -6.89 -10.50 36.70
N LEU A 394 -6.49 -11.20 35.65
CA LEU A 394 -6.40 -12.65 35.66
C LEU A 394 -5.27 -13.13 36.55
N GLY A 395 -4.09 -12.50 36.48
CA GLY A 395 -2.92 -12.84 37.29
C GLY A 395 -3.17 -12.67 38.80
N LEU A 396 -3.78 -11.55 39.21
CA LEU A 396 -4.16 -11.33 40.61
C LEU A 396 -5.16 -12.40 41.08
N THR A 397 -6.17 -12.70 40.27
CA THR A 397 -7.20 -13.69 40.59
C THR A 397 -6.59 -15.08 40.76
N LEU A 398 -5.77 -15.53 39.80
CA LEU A 398 -5.09 -16.82 39.84
C LEU A 398 -4.08 -16.91 41.01
N GLY A 399 -3.35 -15.82 41.28
CA GLY A 399 -2.43 -15.72 42.41
C GLY A 399 -3.16 -15.87 43.76
N ILE A 400 -4.33 -15.24 43.91
CA ILE A 400 -5.18 -15.38 45.11
C ILE A 400 -5.75 -16.80 45.21
N ILE A 401 -6.29 -17.36 44.13
CA ILE A 401 -6.82 -18.73 44.11
C ILE A 401 -5.77 -19.72 44.62
N ARG A 402 -4.53 -19.59 44.13
CA ARG A 402 -3.43 -20.48 44.49
C ARG A 402 -2.88 -20.27 45.91
N THR A 403 -2.93 -19.05 46.43
CA THR A 403 -2.45 -18.74 47.80
C THR A 403 -3.48 -18.94 48.88
N THR A 404 -4.77 -19.00 48.52
CA THR A 404 -5.84 -19.19 49.47
C THR A 404 -5.74 -20.58 50.08
N SER A 405 -5.11 -20.65 51.24
CA SER A 405 -5.25 -21.78 52.16
C SER A 405 -6.68 -21.72 52.69
N VAL A 406 -7.61 -22.40 52.02
CA VAL A 406 -8.92 -22.56 52.64
C VAL A 406 -8.70 -23.40 53.88
N ILE A 407 -8.86 -22.79 55.06
CA ILE A 407 -8.86 -23.49 56.34
C ILE A 407 -10.19 -24.26 56.39
N ILE A 408 -10.26 -25.28 55.57
CA ILE A 408 -11.29 -26.30 55.59
C ILE A 408 -10.64 -27.46 56.34
N PRO A 409 -11.20 -27.88 57.49
CA PRO A 409 -10.65 -28.96 58.29
C PRO A 409 -10.27 -30.18 57.42
N SER A 410 -9.24 -30.93 57.83
CA SER A 410 -8.88 -32.16 57.11
C SER A 410 -10.09 -33.12 57.06
N PRO A 411 -10.17 -34.05 56.10
CA PRO A 411 -11.28 -35.02 56.03
C PRO A 411 -11.54 -35.72 57.36
N ARG A 412 -10.49 -35.94 58.15
CA ARG A 412 -10.54 -36.49 59.51
C ARG A 412 -11.27 -35.57 60.50
N VAL A 413 -11.02 -34.27 60.47
CA VAL A 413 -11.72 -33.30 61.34
C VAL A 413 -13.18 -33.10 60.88
N TYR A 414 -13.46 -33.20 59.57
CA TYR A 414 -14.84 -33.24 59.06
C TYR A 414 -15.63 -34.44 59.55
N TYR A 415 -15.00 -35.62 59.51
CA TYR A 415 -15.61 -36.85 60.00
C TYR A 415 -15.91 -36.77 61.50
N LEU A 416 -14.98 -36.21 62.28
CA LEU A 416 -15.18 -35.97 63.72
C LEU A 416 -16.31 -34.95 63.99
N GLN A 417 -16.38 -33.86 63.21
CA GLN A 417 -17.49 -32.90 63.30
C GLN A 417 -18.84 -33.50 62.92
N LEU A 418 -18.87 -34.45 61.98
CA LEU A 418 -20.07 -35.18 61.58
C LEU A 418 -20.54 -36.14 62.69
N LEU A 419 -19.60 -36.76 63.42
CA LEU A 419 -19.88 -37.63 64.56
C LEU A 419 -20.37 -36.86 65.80
N GLU A 420 -19.91 -35.63 65.99
CA GLU A 420 -20.31 -34.74 67.11
C GLU A 420 -21.52 -33.84 66.78
N ALA A 421 -22.02 -33.87 65.54
CA ALA A 421 -23.12 -33.03 65.07
C ALA A 421 -24.48 -33.43 65.70
N THR A 422 -24.82 -32.77 66.81
CA THR A 422 -26.06 -33.01 67.56
C THR A 422 -27.27 -32.20 67.06
N ARG A 423 -27.09 -31.21 66.17
CA ARG A 423 -28.16 -30.35 65.63
C ARG A 423 -28.50 -30.69 64.17
N THR A 424 -29.78 -30.57 63.81
CA THR A 424 -30.32 -30.88 62.46
C THR A 424 -29.72 -30.06 61.32
N ILE A 425 -29.29 -28.82 61.58
CA ILE A 425 -28.68 -27.93 60.57
C ILE A 425 -27.25 -28.37 60.17
N ASP A 426 -26.51 -29.00 61.09
CA ASP A 426 -25.11 -29.36 60.85
C ASP A 426 -24.99 -30.48 59.80
N TRP A 427 -25.97 -31.38 59.75
CA TRP A 427 -26.09 -32.44 58.74
C TRP A 427 -26.28 -31.91 57.31
N VAL A 428 -26.79 -30.68 57.14
CA VAL A 428 -26.93 -30.01 55.82
C VAL A 428 -25.69 -29.19 55.48
N LEU A 429 -25.11 -28.49 56.46
CA LEU A 429 -23.96 -27.60 56.22
C LEU A 429 -22.65 -28.36 55.97
N ILE A 430 -22.48 -29.55 56.54
CA ILE A 430 -21.24 -30.32 56.41
C ILE A 430 -21.01 -30.82 54.96
N PRO A 431 -21.98 -31.46 54.27
CA PRO A 431 -21.84 -31.83 52.86
C PRO A 431 -21.60 -30.62 51.94
N ILE A 432 -22.26 -29.49 52.21
CA ILE A 432 -22.08 -28.25 51.44
C ILE A 432 -20.64 -27.74 51.59
N LYS A 433 -20.11 -27.68 52.82
CA LYS A 433 -18.71 -27.27 53.06
C LYS A 433 -17.71 -28.24 52.43
N PHE A 434 -18.02 -29.54 52.40
CA PHE A 434 -17.21 -30.55 51.72
C PHE A 434 -17.24 -30.35 50.19
N ALA A 435 -18.41 -30.12 49.59
CA ALA A 435 -18.53 -29.83 48.16
C ALA A 435 -17.77 -28.55 47.76
N ILE A 436 -17.89 -27.49 48.56
CA ILE A 436 -17.13 -26.23 48.37
C ILE A 436 -15.62 -26.49 48.42
N ARG A 437 -15.14 -27.37 49.31
CA ARG A 437 -13.72 -27.77 49.38
C ARG A 437 -13.25 -28.36 48.05
N TRP A 438 -13.95 -29.37 47.55
CA TRP A 438 -13.54 -30.09 46.36
C TRP A 438 -13.63 -29.22 45.11
N PHE A 439 -14.67 -28.39 45.01
CA PHE A 439 -14.79 -27.40 43.96
C PHE A 439 -13.62 -26.40 43.97
N TRP A 440 -13.25 -25.90 45.16
CA TRP A 440 -12.12 -24.98 45.28
C TRP A 440 -10.78 -25.65 44.96
N LEU A 441 -10.55 -26.87 45.46
CA LEU A 441 -9.34 -27.65 45.12
C LEU A 441 -9.26 -27.89 43.61
N PHE A 442 -10.39 -28.22 42.97
CA PHE A 442 -10.45 -28.40 41.53
C PHE A 442 -10.06 -27.12 40.76
N ILE A 443 -10.61 -25.97 41.13
CA ILE A 443 -10.23 -24.68 40.54
C ILE A 443 -8.73 -24.38 40.78
N GLN A 444 -8.22 -24.69 41.98
CA GLN A 444 -6.80 -24.54 42.29
C GLN A 444 -5.92 -25.41 41.39
N TYR A 445 -6.29 -26.67 41.17
CA TYR A 445 -5.58 -27.56 40.27
C TYR A 445 -5.58 -27.06 38.83
N LEU A 446 -6.72 -26.56 38.33
CA LEU A 446 -6.80 -25.95 37.00
C LEU A 446 -5.91 -24.69 36.89
N ALA A 447 -5.92 -23.83 37.91
CA ALA A 447 -5.08 -22.65 37.95
C ALA A 447 -3.58 -23.01 37.96
N ILE A 448 -3.19 -24.01 38.76
CA ILE A 448 -1.79 -24.51 38.81
C ILE A 448 -1.39 -25.08 37.45
N ALA A 449 -2.23 -25.95 36.86
CA ALA A 449 -1.96 -26.55 35.55
C ALA A 449 -1.79 -25.48 34.47
N TYR A 450 -2.67 -24.48 34.43
CA TYR A 450 -2.56 -23.33 33.52
C TYR A 450 -1.24 -22.56 33.73
N ILE A 451 -0.94 -22.14 34.97
CA ILE A 451 0.26 -21.35 35.27
C ILE A 451 1.52 -22.12 34.88
N ASP A 452 1.60 -23.39 35.27
CA ASP A 452 2.77 -24.22 35.01
C ASP A 452 2.91 -24.50 33.51
N PHE A 453 1.81 -24.75 32.78
CA PHE A 453 1.88 -24.94 31.33
C PHE A 453 2.32 -23.67 30.58
N VAL A 454 1.70 -22.53 30.88
CA VAL A 454 1.93 -21.27 30.17
C VAL A 454 3.33 -20.72 30.42
N ARG A 455 3.86 -20.85 31.65
CA ARG A 455 5.22 -20.37 31.96
C ARG A 455 6.33 -21.28 31.44
N ASN A 456 6.02 -22.56 31.16
CA ASN A 456 6.97 -23.54 30.66
C ASN A 456 6.84 -23.79 29.14
N THR A 457 6.08 -22.96 28.42
CA THR A 457 5.96 -23.04 26.96
C THR A 457 6.31 -21.70 26.31
N PRO A 458 6.90 -21.68 25.09
CA PRO A 458 7.28 -20.42 24.44
C PRO A 458 6.06 -19.57 24.08
N LEU A 459 6.09 -18.28 24.44
CA LEU A 459 5.04 -17.31 24.10
C LEU A 459 4.78 -17.22 22.59
N LEU A 460 5.83 -17.30 21.76
CA LEU A 460 5.66 -17.29 20.29
C LEU A 460 4.79 -18.45 19.80
N VAL A 461 4.99 -19.65 20.36
CA VAL A 461 4.18 -20.83 20.00
C VAL A 461 2.75 -20.68 20.52
N GLN A 462 2.56 -20.11 21.72
CA GLN A 462 1.23 -19.78 22.24
C GLN A 462 0.48 -18.81 21.30
N LEU A 463 1.14 -17.78 20.79
CA LEU A 463 0.58 -16.85 19.81
C LEU A 463 0.15 -17.55 18.52
N PHE A 464 0.97 -18.48 17.99
CA PHE A 464 0.61 -19.26 16.81
C PHE A 464 -0.58 -20.18 17.04
N ILE A 465 -0.66 -20.87 18.19
CA ILE A 465 -1.80 -21.72 18.51
C ILE A 465 -3.08 -20.89 18.62
N ILE A 466 -3.01 -19.72 19.27
CA ILE A 466 -4.18 -18.84 19.43
C ILE A 466 -4.63 -18.29 18.08
N HIS A 467 -3.70 -17.84 17.23
CA HIS A 467 -4.05 -17.17 15.98
C HIS A 467 -4.37 -18.13 14.83
N PHE A 468 -3.56 -19.17 14.65
CA PHE A 468 -3.69 -20.14 13.55
C PHE A 468 -4.35 -21.45 13.98
N GLY A 469 -4.12 -21.92 15.21
CA GLY A 469 -4.63 -23.21 15.68
C GLY A 469 -6.11 -23.21 16.08
N LEU A 470 -6.59 -22.17 16.78
CA LEU A 470 -8.00 -22.10 17.21
C LEU A 470 -9.02 -22.06 16.05
N PRO A 471 -8.77 -21.33 14.95
CA PRO A 471 -9.66 -21.36 13.78
C PRO A 471 -9.84 -22.75 13.17
N GLU A 472 -8.79 -23.59 13.15
CA GLU A 472 -8.84 -24.96 12.59
C GLU A 472 -9.82 -25.87 13.35
N ILE A 473 -10.10 -25.58 14.62
CA ILE A 473 -11.08 -26.31 15.44
C ILE A 473 -12.42 -25.56 15.56
N GLY A 474 -12.66 -24.57 14.70
CA GLY A 474 -13.91 -23.81 14.62
C GLY A 474 -14.05 -22.68 15.64
N ILE A 475 -12.99 -22.34 16.38
CA ILE A 475 -13.00 -21.23 17.35
C ILE A 475 -12.40 -19.99 16.68
N ILE A 476 -13.27 -19.08 16.24
CA ILE A 476 -12.86 -17.83 15.60
C ILE A 476 -12.95 -16.70 16.63
N LEU A 477 -11.80 -16.10 16.93
CA LEU A 477 -11.69 -14.98 17.86
C LEU A 477 -12.02 -13.65 17.18
N SER A 478 -13.31 -13.37 16.95
CA SER A 478 -13.80 -12.08 16.44
C SER A 478 -14.55 -11.31 17.53
N LEU A 479 -14.35 -9.98 17.56
CA LEU A 479 -15.16 -9.09 18.42
C LEU A 479 -16.43 -8.66 17.65
N PRO A 480 -17.60 -8.60 18.30
CA PRO A 480 -18.80 -8.01 17.70
C PRO A 480 -18.58 -6.52 17.37
N GLU A 481 -19.20 -6.05 16.27
CA GLU A 481 -19.03 -4.69 15.71
C GLU A 481 -19.37 -3.54 16.69
N THR A 482 -20.00 -3.82 17.83
CA THR A 482 -20.72 -2.82 18.65
C THR A 482 -19.98 -2.35 19.92
N ILE A 483 -18.77 -2.84 20.24
CA ILE A 483 -18.07 -2.46 21.48
C ILE A 483 -17.20 -1.21 21.25
N GLY A 484 -17.84 -0.05 21.08
CA GLY A 484 -17.19 1.27 21.11
C GLY A 484 -17.52 2.02 22.42
N PHE A 485 -16.50 2.45 23.17
CA PHE A 485 -16.70 3.26 24.39
C PHE A 485 -16.73 4.76 24.04
N THR A 486 -17.92 5.38 24.01
CA THR A 486 -18.13 6.80 23.64
C THR A 486 -18.38 7.71 24.85
N GLN A 487 -17.49 7.75 25.86
CA GLN A 487 -17.72 8.63 27.03
C GLN A 487 -16.58 9.54 27.49
N TRP A 488 -15.42 9.60 26.81
CA TRP A 488 -14.29 10.44 27.27
C TRP A 488 -13.53 11.21 26.17
N GLY A 489 -14.10 11.42 24.98
CA GLY A 489 -13.46 12.22 23.92
C GLY A 489 -12.16 11.63 23.33
N LEU A 490 -11.80 10.41 23.71
CA LEU A 490 -10.74 9.60 23.10
C LEU A 490 -11.42 8.51 22.26
N TYR A 491 -11.27 8.55 20.94
CA TYR A 491 -11.79 7.50 20.05
C TYR A 491 -10.84 6.28 20.15
N ILE A 492 -11.15 5.34 21.05
CA ILE A 492 -10.47 4.03 21.09
C ILE A 492 -11.41 3.03 20.42
N SER A 493 -11.41 2.99 19.08
CA SER A 493 -12.00 1.86 18.37
C SER A 493 -10.99 0.71 18.48
N PRO A 494 -11.30 -0.43 19.12
CA PRO A 494 -10.45 -1.61 19.02
C PRO A 494 -10.33 -1.96 17.54
N PRO A 495 -9.12 -2.14 16.98
CA PRO A 495 -8.98 -2.64 15.63
C PRO A 495 -9.76 -3.95 15.55
N GLN A 496 -10.72 -4.02 14.62
CA GLN A 496 -11.67 -5.12 14.45
C GLN A 496 -11.00 -6.40 13.92
N GLU A 497 -9.67 -6.40 13.87
CA GLU A 497 -8.85 -7.44 13.31
C GLU A 497 -8.67 -8.59 14.30
N ARG A 498 -8.97 -9.81 13.86
CA ARG A 498 -8.72 -11.06 14.61
C ARG A 498 -7.31 -11.15 15.20
N VAL A 499 -6.34 -10.55 14.50
CA VAL A 499 -4.93 -10.48 14.92
C VAL A 499 -4.77 -9.70 16.23
N PHE A 500 -5.48 -8.59 16.42
CA PHE A 500 -5.44 -7.78 17.63
C PHE A 500 -5.93 -8.55 18.86
N VAL A 501 -7.06 -9.26 18.71
CA VAL A 501 -7.61 -10.12 19.77
C VAL A 501 -6.65 -11.25 20.11
N SER A 502 -6.07 -11.88 19.09
CA SER A 502 -5.08 -12.95 19.26
C SER A 502 -3.84 -12.46 20.02
N ALA A 503 -3.38 -11.24 19.72
CA ALA A 503 -2.25 -10.62 20.38
C ALA A 503 -2.53 -10.31 21.86
N ILE A 504 -3.70 -9.73 22.17
CA ILE A 504 -4.13 -9.46 23.56
C ILE A 504 -4.25 -10.76 24.35
N LEU A 505 -4.87 -11.79 23.78
CA LEU A 505 -5.04 -13.08 24.45
C LEU A 505 -3.70 -13.77 24.67
N GLY A 506 -2.85 -13.87 23.64
CA GLY A 506 -1.55 -14.53 23.78
C GLY A 506 -0.64 -13.84 24.79
N LEU A 507 -0.47 -12.51 24.67
CA LEU A 507 0.35 -11.76 25.60
C LEU A 507 -0.27 -11.68 27.00
N GLY A 508 -1.59 -11.50 27.10
CA GLY A 508 -2.31 -11.29 28.35
C GLY A 508 -2.42 -12.57 29.17
N LEU A 509 -2.70 -13.71 28.54
CA LEU A 509 -2.70 -15.02 29.21
C LEU A 509 -1.28 -15.35 29.70
N ASN A 510 -0.27 -15.14 28.86
CA ASN A 510 1.12 -15.36 29.24
C ASN A 510 1.52 -14.50 30.45
N SER A 511 1.28 -13.19 30.38
CA SER A 511 1.58 -12.27 31.48
C SER A 511 0.78 -12.58 32.74
N ALA A 512 -0.48 -13.02 32.63
CA ALA A 512 -1.28 -13.43 33.78
C ALA A 512 -0.64 -14.59 34.56
N ALA A 513 -0.02 -15.56 33.89
CA ALA A 513 0.64 -16.68 34.55
C ALA A 513 1.88 -16.23 35.32
N TYR A 514 2.70 -15.34 34.76
CA TYR A 514 3.85 -14.76 35.45
C TYR A 514 3.43 -13.86 36.61
N GLN A 515 2.44 -12.98 36.40
CA GLN A 515 1.90 -12.12 37.45
C GLN A 515 1.28 -12.91 38.60
N ALA A 516 0.58 -14.02 38.33
CA ALA A 516 0.06 -14.91 39.36
C ALA A 516 1.16 -15.47 40.26
N GLU A 517 2.32 -15.83 39.69
CA GLU A 517 3.48 -16.31 40.43
C GLU A 517 4.12 -15.20 41.27
N ILE A 518 4.16 -13.97 40.73
CA ILE A 518 4.66 -12.80 41.45
C ILE A 518 3.77 -12.51 42.66
N PHE A 519 2.45 -12.44 42.49
CA PHE A 519 1.51 -12.25 43.60
C PHE A 519 1.60 -13.37 44.63
N ARG A 520 1.68 -14.63 44.17
CA ARG A 520 1.84 -15.79 45.05
C ARG A 520 3.10 -15.67 45.91
N SER A 521 4.24 -15.35 45.28
CA SER A 521 5.52 -15.21 45.95
C SER A 521 5.55 -14.02 46.91
N GLY A 522 4.90 -12.91 46.54
CA GLY A 522 4.74 -11.75 47.41
C GLY A 522 3.88 -11.99 48.64
N ILE A 523 2.84 -12.83 48.54
CA ILE A 523 2.04 -13.23 49.71
C ILE A 523 2.84 -14.19 50.61
N GLN A 524 3.59 -15.11 50.02
CA GLN A 524 4.39 -16.10 50.76
C GLN A 524 5.65 -15.51 51.42
N SER A 525 6.15 -14.37 50.95
CA SER A 525 7.30 -13.69 51.56
C SER A 525 6.96 -13.05 52.90
N ILE A 526 5.67 -12.82 53.19
CA ILE A 526 5.22 -12.28 54.47
C ILE A 526 5.31 -13.37 55.55
N PRO A 527 6.00 -13.13 56.69
CA PRO A 527 6.13 -14.13 57.74
C PRO A 527 4.78 -14.65 58.24
N LYS A 528 4.64 -15.97 58.35
CA LYS A 528 3.39 -16.63 58.79
C LYS A 528 2.90 -16.15 60.16
N GLY A 529 3.82 -15.74 61.05
CA GLY A 529 3.50 -15.16 62.35
C GLY A 529 2.60 -13.92 62.30
N GLN A 530 2.60 -13.16 61.19
CA GLN A 530 1.69 -12.03 61.00
C GLN A 530 0.23 -12.49 60.85
N MET A 531 0.02 -13.62 60.17
CA MET A 531 -1.30 -14.24 60.06
C MET A 531 -1.76 -14.79 61.41
N GLU A 532 -0.87 -15.46 62.13
CA GLU A 532 -1.14 -16.02 63.46
C GLU A 532 -1.44 -14.91 64.48
N ALA A 533 -0.64 -13.84 64.51
CA ALA A 533 -0.86 -12.69 65.39
C ALA A 533 -2.20 -11.99 65.11
N GLY A 534 -2.55 -11.79 63.83
CA GLY A 534 -3.85 -11.22 63.47
C GLY A 534 -5.01 -12.05 64.01
N ARG A 535 -4.92 -13.38 63.91
CA ARG A 535 -5.94 -14.30 64.45
C ARG A 535 -5.97 -14.31 65.97
N SER A 536 -4.83 -14.16 66.64
CA SER A 536 -4.73 -14.05 68.11
C SER A 536 -5.39 -12.79 68.67
N VAL A 537 -5.44 -11.70 67.88
CA VAL A 537 -6.14 -10.44 68.24
C VAL A 537 -7.62 -10.47 67.79
N GLY A 538 -8.11 -11.60 67.29
CA GLY A 538 -9.53 -11.81 66.94
C GLY A 538 -9.90 -11.43 65.50
N LEU A 539 -8.93 -11.12 64.63
CA LEU A 539 -9.22 -10.91 63.20
C LEU A 539 -9.50 -12.25 62.50
N THR A 540 -10.52 -12.26 61.64
CA THR A 540 -10.78 -13.37 60.71
C THR A 540 -9.68 -13.46 59.65
N TYR A 541 -9.51 -14.62 59.01
CA TYR A 541 -8.55 -14.80 57.93
C TYR A 541 -8.68 -13.72 56.83
N LEU A 542 -9.91 -13.38 56.43
CA LEU A 542 -10.15 -12.34 55.41
C LEU A 542 -9.78 -10.95 55.93
N GLN A 543 -10.05 -10.65 57.21
CA GLN A 543 -9.64 -9.38 57.81
C GLN A 543 -8.12 -9.28 57.93
N THR A 544 -7.44 -10.34 58.38
CA THR A 544 -5.98 -10.40 58.46
C THR A 544 -5.34 -10.32 57.06
N MET A 545 -5.90 -11.03 56.08
CA MET A 545 -5.44 -10.97 54.69
C MET A 545 -5.60 -9.55 54.12
N LYS A 546 -6.79 -8.93 54.27
CA LYS A 546 -7.08 -7.61 53.71
C LYS A 546 -6.30 -6.47 54.37
N HIS A 547 -6.17 -6.48 55.70
CA HIS A 547 -5.63 -5.34 56.46
C HIS A 547 -4.14 -5.48 56.79
N ILE A 548 -3.60 -6.71 56.84
CA ILE A 548 -2.21 -6.95 57.26
C ILE A 548 -1.39 -7.51 56.10
N ILE A 549 -1.76 -8.67 55.56
CA ILE A 549 -0.90 -9.41 54.62
C ILE A 549 -0.88 -8.77 53.22
N LEU A 550 -2.04 -8.59 52.59
CA LEU A 550 -2.15 -8.13 51.21
C LEU A 550 -1.53 -6.74 50.98
N PRO A 551 -1.71 -5.73 51.85
CA PRO A 551 -1.05 -4.43 51.69
C PRO A 551 0.48 -4.51 51.71
N GLN A 552 1.06 -5.43 52.48
CA GLN A 552 2.50 -5.66 52.53
C GLN A 552 2.97 -6.45 51.31
N ALA A 553 2.29 -7.55 50.99
CA ALA A 553 2.55 -8.40 49.84
C ALA A 553 2.55 -7.60 48.54
N LEU A 554 1.54 -6.75 48.32
CA LEU A 554 1.44 -5.90 47.13
C LEU A 554 2.67 -4.99 46.96
N ARG A 555 3.18 -4.40 48.05
CA ARG A 555 4.37 -3.54 47.99
C ARG A 555 5.64 -4.33 47.66
N VAL A 556 5.76 -5.56 48.16
CA VAL A 556 6.85 -6.48 47.80
C VAL A 556 6.78 -6.92 46.34
N THR A 557 5.57 -6.98 45.76
CA THR A 557 5.39 -7.36 44.34
C THR A 557 5.62 -6.24 43.34
N ILE A 558 5.66 -4.97 43.75
CA ILE A 558 5.82 -3.84 42.82
C ILE A 558 7.07 -3.96 41.94
N PRO A 559 8.28 -4.24 42.48
CA PRO A 559 9.48 -4.37 41.65
C PRO A 559 9.39 -5.50 40.60
N PRO A 560 9.06 -6.76 40.94
CA PRO A 560 8.93 -7.82 39.94
C PRO A 560 7.75 -7.60 38.97
N LEU A 561 6.65 -6.95 39.39
CA LEU A 561 5.57 -6.55 38.48
C LEU A 561 6.04 -5.51 37.47
N GLY A 562 6.87 -4.56 37.89
CA GLY A 562 7.48 -3.58 36.98
C GLY A 562 8.34 -4.24 35.92
N ASN A 563 9.19 -5.20 36.33
CA ASN A 563 9.99 -5.99 35.39
C ASN A 563 9.13 -6.79 34.41
N GLU A 564 8.05 -7.41 34.89
CA GLU A 564 7.13 -8.17 34.03
C GLU A 564 6.41 -7.27 33.02
N ILE A 565 6.00 -6.06 33.41
CA ILE A 565 5.39 -5.10 32.49
C ILE A 565 6.40 -4.62 31.44
N VAL A 566 7.67 -4.39 31.82
CA VAL A 566 8.73 -4.07 30.84
C VAL A 566 8.96 -5.23 29.87
N ASN A 567 9.00 -6.47 30.36
CA ASN A 567 9.09 -7.67 29.51
C ASN A 567 7.89 -7.79 28.58
N LEU A 568 6.68 -7.46 29.05
CA LEU A 568 5.48 -7.46 28.23
C LEU A 568 5.60 -6.49 27.05
N VAL A 569 6.13 -5.28 27.28
CA VAL A 569 6.42 -4.31 26.22
C VAL A 569 7.40 -4.88 25.20
N LEU A 570 8.49 -5.52 25.64
CA LEU A 570 9.47 -6.13 24.74
C LEU A 570 8.87 -7.31 23.95
N ASN A 571 8.05 -8.12 24.60
CA ASN A 571 7.38 -9.28 24.00
C ASN A 571 6.32 -8.89 22.96
N THR A 572 5.88 -7.62 22.91
CA THR A 572 5.03 -7.14 21.81
C THR A 572 5.67 -7.33 20.45
N SER A 573 7.01 -7.34 20.36
CA SER A 573 7.74 -7.64 19.11
C SER A 573 7.39 -9.00 18.48
N LEU A 574 6.95 -9.95 19.30
CA LEU A 574 6.55 -11.28 18.84
C LEU A 574 5.21 -11.27 18.11
N THR A 575 4.32 -10.31 18.36
CA THR A 575 3.00 -10.24 17.69
C THR A 575 3.14 -9.91 16.20
N SER A 576 4.26 -9.30 15.83
CA SER A 576 4.66 -9.08 14.44
C SER A 576 4.71 -10.38 13.60
N THR A 577 4.91 -11.53 14.25
CA THR A 577 4.98 -12.84 13.58
C THR A 577 3.62 -13.40 13.20
N ILE A 578 2.55 -13.01 13.90
CA ILE A 578 1.15 -13.31 13.54
C ILE A 578 0.54 -12.22 12.65
N GLY A 579 1.37 -11.31 12.12
CA GLY A 579 0.94 -10.25 11.21
C GLY A 579 0.41 -9.00 11.90
N TYR A 580 0.53 -8.86 13.22
CA TYR A 580 0.12 -7.63 13.90
C TYR A 580 1.04 -6.47 13.51
N PHE A 581 0.47 -5.29 13.28
CA PHE A 581 1.22 -4.10 12.91
C PHE A 581 1.82 -3.41 14.15
N ASP A 582 2.91 -3.95 14.68
CA ASP A 582 3.72 -3.38 15.77
C ASP A 582 4.97 -2.64 15.21
N LEU A 583 5.81 -2.10 16.11
CA LEU A 583 7.08 -1.47 15.73
C LEU A 583 8.02 -2.42 14.95
N THR A 584 8.02 -3.72 15.26
CA THR A 584 8.85 -4.70 14.56
C THR A 584 8.36 -4.96 13.14
N ARG A 585 7.05 -4.99 12.92
CA ARG A 585 6.46 -5.07 11.60
C ARG A 585 6.66 -3.78 10.81
N ALA A 586 6.48 -2.61 11.44
CA ALA A 586 6.76 -1.32 10.83
C ALA A 586 8.21 -1.24 10.33
N GLY A 587 9.18 -1.62 11.16
CA GLY A 587 10.59 -1.68 10.77
C GLY A 587 10.85 -2.63 9.59
N ARG A 588 10.24 -3.82 9.56
CA ARG A 588 10.39 -4.76 8.43
C ARG A 588 9.82 -4.20 7.13
N ILE A 589 8.70 -3.47 7.19
CA ILE A 589 8.10 -2.82 6.01
C ILE A 589 9.02 -1.70 5.51
N VAL A 590 9.52 -0.86 6.42
CA VAL A 590 10.49 0.19 6.08
C VAL A 590 11.75 -0.40 5.44
N ILE A 591 12.29 -1.50 5.96
CA ILE A 591 13.47 -2.17 5.39
C ILE A 591 13.16 -2.75 3.99
N ALA A 592 11.99 -3.36 3.81
CA ALA A 592 11.60 -3.93 2.52
C ALA A 592 11.48 -2.88 1.41
N THR A 593 11.23 -1.62 1.75
CA THR A 593 11.13 -0.51 0.80
C THR A 593 12.43 0.28 0.67
N THR A 594 13.11 0.57 1.78
CA THR A 594 14.29 1.46 1.81
C THR A 594 15.62 0.73 1.68
N PHE A 595 15.64 -0.59 1.91
CA PHE A 595 16.84 -1.43 2.03
C PHE A 595 17.84 -1.01 3.15
N LEU A 596 17.51 -0.02 3.98
CA LEU A 596 18.35 0.51 5.06
C LEU A 596 18.16 -0.26 6.38
N SER A 597 18.68 -1.49 6.41
CA SER A 597 18.52 -2.39 7.57
C SER A 597 19.12 -1.84 8.87
N ALA A 598 20.36 -1.37 8.83
CA ALA A 598 21.09 -0.95 10.03
C ALA A 598 20.44 0.27 10.71
N GLN A 599 20.10 1.28 9.91
CA GLN A 599 19.44 2.51 10.36
C GLN A 599 18.05 2.22 10.93
N THR A 600 17.28 1.36 10.24
CA THR A 600 15.92 1.01 10.68
C THR A 600 15.95 0.20 11.98
N TYR A 601 16.87 -0.76 12.13
CA TYR A 601 17.00 -1.50 13.39
C TYR A 601 17.53 -0.64 14.54
N ALA A 602 18.42 0.32 14.28
CA ALA A 602 18.86 1.29 15.28
C ALA A 602 17.70 2.16 15.78
N LEU A 603 16.83 2.62 14.87
CA LEU A 603 15.61 3.32 15.23
C LEU A 603 14.64 2.45 16.02
N LEU A 604 14.43 1.21 15.61
CA LEU A 604 13.59 0.26 16.33
C LEU A 604 14.07 0.07 17.76
N LEU A 605 15.38 -0.10 17.98
CA LEU A 605 15.98 -0.16 19.32
C LEU A 605 15.72 1.12 20.11
N LEU A 606 15.87 2.30 19.48
CA LEU A 606 15.59 3.59 20.12
C LEU A 606 14.12 3.71 20.53
N PHE A 607 13.17 3.33 19.69
CA PHE A 607 11.74 3.38 20.00
C PHE A 607 11.37 2.43 21.16
N TYR A 608 11.87 1.19 21.15
CA TYR A 608 11.66 0.28 22.27
C TYR A 608 12.31 0.81 23.56
N PHE A 609 13.49 1.43 23.48
CA PHE A 609 14.13 2.06 24.62
C PHE A 609 13.32 3.25 25.15
N ILE A 610 12.79 4.11 24.28
CA ILE A 610 11.91 5.23 24.66
C ILE A 610 10.61 4.73 25.32
N LEU A 611 10.10 3.57 24.94
CA LEU A 611 8.94 2.96 25.60
C LEU A 611 9.29 2.39 26.98
N THR A 612 10.39 1.64 27.07
CA THR A 612 10.73 0.83 28.25
C THR A 612 11.49 1.59 29.34
N TYR A 613 12.34 2.54 28.97
CA TYR A 613 13.19 3.26 29.92
C TYR A 613 12.41 4.21 30.84
N PRO A 614 11.48 5.06 30.35
CA PRO A 614 10.62 5.87 31.22
C PRO A 614 9.75 5.01 32.13
N LEU A 615 9.26 3.87 31.60
CA LEU A 615 8.48 2.91 32.38
C LEU A 615 9.31 2.29 33.51
N SER A 616 10.56 1.93 33.23
CA SER A 616 11.51 1.44 34.24
C SER A 616 11.80 2.48 35.32
N ILE A 617 11.97 3.76 34.94
CA ILE A 617 12.14 4.86 35.89
C ILE A 617 10.88 5.03 36.75
N PHE A 618 9.69 4.93 36.15
CA PHE A 618 8.41 5.03 36.85
C PHE A 618 8.27 3.93 37.91
N PHE A 619 8.59 2.68 37.58
CA PHE A 619 8.57 1.58 38.55
C PHE A 619 9.62 1.72 39.64
N ARG A 620 10.83 2.19 39.33
CA ARG A 620 11.85 2.50 40.34
C ARG A 620 11.40 3.61 41.29
N TRP A 621 10.71 4.64 40.76
CA TRP A 621 10.12 5.69 41.59
C TRP A 621 9.01 5.13 42.50
N LEU A 622 8.13 4.28 41.96
CA LEU A 622 7.09 3.60 42.73
C LEU A 622 7.69 2.73 43.83
N GLU A 623 8.72 1.96 43.54
CA GLU A 623 9.44 1.12 44.50
C GLU A 623 9.98 1.95 45.66
N VAL A 624 10.71 3.03 45.39
CA VAL A 624 11.26 3.91 46.43
C VAL A 624 10.15 4.51 47.29
N LYS A 625 9.04 4.92 46.68
CA LYS A 625 7.90 5.53 47.40
C LYS A 625 7.10 4.52 48.22
N THR A 626 7.12 3.24 47.84
CA THR A 626 6.33 2.18 48.49
C THR A 626 7.16 1.26 49.38
N LYS A 627 8.47 1.51 49.49
CA LYS A 627 9.39 0.77 50.36
C LYS A 627 8.88 0.75 51.81
N ILE A 628 8.83 -0.44 52.41
CA ILE A 628 8.46 -0.61 53.82
C ILE A 628 9.76 -0.69 54.64
N PRO A 629 10.03 0.27 55.55
CA PRO A 629 11.16 0.18 56.46
C PRO A 629 11.06 -1.08 57.33
N GLY A 630 12.13 -1.88 57.39
CA GLY A 630 12.19 -3.10 58.22
C GLY A 630 11.61 -4.37 57.58
N LEU A 631 10.88 -4.29 56.47
CA LEU A 631 10.57 -5.45 55.63
C LEU A 631 11.67 -5.57 54.57
N GLY A 632 12.68 -6.39 54.88
CA GLY A 632 13.92 -6.49 54.10
C GLY A 632 13.69 -6.71 52.60
N LEU A 633 13.98 -5.67 51.82
CA LEU A 633 14.61 -5.79 50.52
C LEU A 633 15.89 -4.97 50.65
N LYS A 634 17.01 -5.68 50.86
CA LYS A 634 18.35 -5.10 50.79
C LYS A 634 18.63 -4.66 49.37
#